data_AF-A0A7J4AW88-F1
#
_entry.id   AF-A0A7J4AW88-F1
#
_cell.length_a   1.000
_cell.length_b   1.000
_cell.length_c   1.000
_cell.angle_alpha   90.00
_cell.angle_beta   90.00
_cell.angle_gamma   90.00
#
_symmetry.space_group_name_H-M   'P 1'
#
loop_
_entity.id
_entity.type
_entity.pdbx_description
1 polymer ?
#
loop_
_entity_poly.entity_id
_entity_poly.type
_entity_poly.pdbx_seq_one_letter_code
_entity_poly.pdbx_strand_id
1 'polypeptide(L)' 'MQKAIPPVKPYFPIEDIEELKEHVSKILQSGMLTLHKYTKEFEDQFAKICGVKHAIAVNSG' A
#
# COMPACT_ATOMS: atom_id res chain seq x y z
N MET A 1 19.51 4.76 -29.13
CA MET A 1 18.25 4.13 -28.68
C MET A 1 17.17 5.19 -28.68
N GLN A 2 16.06 5.00 -29.40
CA GLN A 2 14.93 5.94 -29.33
C GLN A 2 14.39 5.98 -27.90
N LYS A 3 14.16 7.18 -27.36
CA LYS A 3 13.44 7.36 -26.09
C LYS A 3 11.99 6.96 -26.30
N ALA A 4 11.60 5.78 -25.82
CA ALA A 4 10.21 5.36 -25.75
C ALA A 4 9.53 6.01 -24.53
N ILE A 5 8.36 6.63 -24.74
CA ILE A 5 7.53 7.12 -23.64
C ILE A 5 6.62 5.96 -23.20
N PRO A 6 6.69 5.51 -21.95
CA PRO A 6 5.85 4.43 -21.47
C PRO A 6 4.39 4.90 -21.33
N PRO A 7 3.40 4.02 -21.58
CA PRO A 7 1.98 4.36 -21.42
C PRO A 7 1.58 4.62 -19.96
N VAL A 8 2.28 4.00 -19.01
CA VAL A 8 2.16 4.23 -17.57
C VAL A 8 3.54 4.11 -16.93
N LYS A 9 3.85 5.02 -16.00
CA LYS A 9 5.03 4.95 -15.15
C LYS A 9 4.60 5.29 -13.72
N PRO A 10 4.30 4.30 -12.86
CA PRO A 10 3.99 4.57 -11.47
C PRO A 10 5.13 5.36 -10.83
N TYR A 11 4.75 6.43 -10.13
CA TYR A 11 5.70 7.31 -9.47
C TYR A 11 5.91 6.81 -8.04
N PHE A 12 7.18 6.56 -7.70
CA PHE A 12 7.60 6.19 -6.35
C PHE A 12 8.75 7.14 -5.96
N PRO A 13 8.50 8.15 -5.11
CA PRO A 13 9.57 8.97 -4.55
C PRO A 13 10.48 8.13 -3.65
N ILE A 14 11.69 8.60 -3.38
CA ILE A 14 12.70 7.82 -2.63
C ILE A 14 12.21 7.56 -1.20
N GLU A 15 11.51 8.53 -0.62
CA GLU A 15 10.93 8.47 0.72
C GLU A 15 9.95 7.29 0.84
N ASP A 16 9.04 7.13 -0.13
CA ASP A 16 8.08 6.02 -0.17
C ASP A 16 8.80 4.66 -0.31
N ILE A 17 9.89 4.61 -1.08
CA ILE A 17 10.68 3.37 -1.26
C ILE A 17 11.31 2.94 0.07
N GLU A 18 11.87 3.88 0.82
CA GLU A 18 12.48 3.57 2.12
C GLU A 18 11.42 3.20 3.17
N GLU A 19 10.28 3.89 3.20
CA GLU A 19 9.15 3.55 4.07
C GLU A 19 8.61 2.15 3.77
N LEU A 20 8.44 1.80 2.50
CA LEU A 20 7.99 0.47 2.07
C LEU A 20 8.93 -0.62 2.60
N LYS A 21 10.24 -0.44 2.47
CA LYS A 21 11.24 -1.41 2.97
C LYS A 21 11.12 -1.62 4.47
N GLU A 22 10.94 -0.53 5.23
CA GLU A 22 10.78 -0.60 6.68
C GLU A 22 9.53 -1.38 7.07
N HIS A 23 8.38 -1.08 6.45
CA HIS A 23 7.13 -1.77 6.72
C HIS A 23 7.15 -3.25 6.32
N VAL A 24 7.72 -3.57 5.15
CA VAL A 24 7.90 -4.97 4.73
C VAL A 24 8.78 -5.73 5.72
N SER A 25 9.88 -5.12 6.20
CA SER A 25 10.74 -5.72 7.22
C SER A 25 9.97 -6.01 8.51
N LYS A 26 9.15 -5.07 8.99
CA LYS A 26 8.29 -5.27 10.18
C LYS A 26 7.28 -6.39 9.98
N ILE A 27 6.63 -6.47 8.82
CA ILE A 27 5.68 -7.55 8.49
C ILE A 27 6.38 -8.91 8.55
N LEU A 28 7.53 -9.04 7.91
CA LEU A 28 8.29 -10.29 7.87
C LEU A 28 8.76 -10.72 9.27
N GLN A 29 9.28 -9.79 10.07
CA GLN A 29 9.70 -10.07 11.45
C GLN A 29 8.53 -10.48 12.36
N SER A 30 7.33 -9.93 12.12
CA SER A 30 6.14 -10.26 12.91
C SER A 30 5.56 -11.65 12.62
N GLY A 31 5.84 -12.22 11.44
CA GLY A 31 5.21 -13.44 10.95
C GLY A 31 3.74 -13.29 10.51
N MET A 32 3.12 -12.13 10.74
CA MET A 32 1.71 -11.85 10.41
C MET A 32 1.59 -11.27 9.00
N LEU A 33 1.63 -12.16 8.00
CA LEU A 33 1.72 -11.76 6.59
C LEU A 33 0.41 -11.27 5.97
N THR A 34 -0.75 -11.67 6.51
CA THR A 34 -2.05 -11.41 5.88
C THR A 34 -3.10 -10.94 6.89
N LEU A 35 -4.06 -10.12 6.42
CA LEU A 35 -5.27 -9.70 7.14
C LEU A 35 -5.03 -9.23 8.57
N HIS A 36 -3.98 -8.43 8.77
CA HIS A 36 -3.55 -7.96 10.08
C HIS A 36 -3.52 -6.44 10.16
N LYS A 37 -2.69 -5.89 11.05
CA LYS A 37 -2.55 -4.47 11.38
C LYS A 37 -2.63 -3.54 10.16
N TYR A 38 -1.78 -3.73 9.15
CA TYR A 38 -1.72 -2.83 8.00
C TYR A 38 -2.98 -2.85 7.12
N THR A 39 -3.64 -4.01 6.98
CA THR A 39 -4.93 -4.11 6.28
C THR A 39 -6.00 -3.33 7.03
N LYS A 40 -6.06 -3.50 8.36
CA LYS A 40 -7.06 -2.83 9.20
C LYS A 40 -6.86 -1.31 9.23
N GLU A 41 -5.62 -0.86 9.35
CA GLU A 41 -5.28 0.57 9.30
C GLU A 41 -5.63 1.19 7.94
N PHE A 42 -5.38 0.48 6.84
CA PHE A 42 -5.79 0.92 5.51
C PHE A 42 -7.31 1.06 5.40
N GLU A 43 -8.08 0.05 5.84
CA GLU A 43 -9.54 0.09 5.82
C GLU A 43 -10.11 1.27 6.64
N ASP A 44 -9.58 1.50 7.84
CA ASP A 44 -10.03 2.59 8.71
C ASP A 44 -9.70 3.97 8.10
N GLN A 45 -8.50 4.13 7.53
CA GLN A 45 -8.12 5.35 6.83
C GLN A 45 -8.95 5.58 5.56
N PHE A 46 -9.19 4.53 4.78
CA PHE A 46 -9.98 4.62 3.55
C PHE A 46 -11.44 4.96 3.85
N ALA A 47 -12.05 4.31 4.86
CA ALA A 47 -13.40 4.64 5.31
C ALA A 47 -13.54 6.11 5.71
N LYS A 48 -12.53 6.64 6.45
CA LYS A 48 -12.47 8.05 6.84
C LYS A 48 -12.35 8.98 5.64
N ILE A 49 -11.47 8.67 4.68
CA ILE A 49 -11.28 9.48 3.46
C ILE A 49 -12.57 9.52 2.62
N CYS A 50 -13.27 8.39 2.51
CA CYS A 50 -14.52 8.29 1.76
C CYS A 50 -15.76 8.78 2.52
N GLY A 51 -15.66 9.08 3.82
CA GLY A 51 -16.80 9.46 4.65
C GLY A 51 -17.84 8.35 4.84
N VAL A 52 -17.41 7.09 4.78
CA VAL A 52 -18.28 5.91 4.93
C VAL A 52 -18.06 5.23 6.27
N LYS A 53 -19.03 4.42 6.70
CA LYS A 53 -18.94 3.70 7.97
C LYS A 53 -17.90 2.57 7.95
N HIS A 54 -17.75 1.90 6.81
CA HIS A 54 -16.89 0.73 6.65
C HIS A 54 -16.23 0.74 5.27
N ALA A 55 -14.98 0.29 5.21
CA ALA A 55 -14.27 -0.08 3.98
C ALA A 55 -13.64 -1.46 4.20
N ILE A 56 -13.55 -2.27 3.14
CA ILE A 56 -13.04 -3.64 3.21
C ILE A 56 -12.05 -3.83 2.07
N ALA A 57 -10.82 -4.22 2.42
CA ALA A 57 -9.78 -4.49 1.44
C ALA A 57 -9.99 -5.89 0.83
N VAL A 58 -9.94 -5.95 -0.50
CA VAL A 58 -10.00 -7.19 -1.29
C VAL A 58 -8.80 -7.27 -2.23
N ASN A 59 -8.60 -8.41 -2.87
CA ASN A 59 -7.40 -8.66 -3.70
C ASN A 59 -7.38 -7.86 -5.02
N SER A 60 -8.53 -7.38 -5.50
CA SER A 60 -8.66 -6.51 -6.67
C SER A 60 -9.97 -5.72 -6.60
N GLY A 61 -9.97 -4.53 -7.21
CA GLY A 61 -11.17 -3.71 -7.41
C GLY A 61 -12.09 -4.24 -8.50
#